data_AF-A0A947NMC8-F1
#
_entry.id   AF-A0A947NMC8-F1
#
_cell.length_a   1.000
_cell.length_b   1.000
_cell.length_c   1.000
_cell.angle_alpha   90.00
_cell.angle_beta   90.00
_cell.angle_gamma   90.00
#
_symmetry.space_group_name_H-M   'P 1'
#
loop_
_entity.id
_entity.type
_entity.pdbx_description
1 polymer ?
#
loop_
_entity_poly.entity_id
_entity_poly.type
_entity_poly.pdbx_seq_one_letter_code
_entity_poly.pdbx_strand_id
1 'polypeptide(L)'
;MDSTFDSIGSNFVEGYYAGSIKEYIRFLRYSRRSCADLQERVRRVTRKGYSSEDKIEKILDKIIKTGYLIDRLIYSLEGRKRVIEG
;
A
#
# COMPACT_ATOMS: atom_id res chain seq x y z
N MET A 1 12.07 -13.11 -6.62
CA MET A 1 11.89 -12.86 -5.17
C MET A 1 11.00 -11.62 -4.97
N ASP A 2 10.04 -11.41 -5.88
CA ASP A 2 9.53 -10.07 -6.25
C ASP A 2 8.02 -9.88 -6.06
N SER A 3 7.34 -10.75 -5.33
CA SER A 3 5.86 -10.80 -5.40
C SER A 3 5.12 -9.69 -4.65
N THR A 4 5.71 -9.05 -3.63
CA THR A 4 4.97 -8.15 -2.71
C THR A 4 5.18 -6.66 -3.01
N PHE A 5 6.33 -6.28 -3.55
CA PHE A 5 6.55 -4.90 -3.98
C PHE A 5 5.73 -4.60 -5.24
N ASP A 6 5.80 -5.50 -6.21
CA ASP A 6 5.06 -5.40 -7.47
C ASP A 6 3.54 -5.42 -7.24
N SER A 7 3.08 -6.19 -6.24
CA SER A 7 1.65 -6.28 -5.91
C SER A 7 1.07 -4.97 -5.37
N ILE A 8 1.86 -4.06 -4.81
CA ILE A 8 1.36 -2.75 -4.38
C ILE A 8 0.96 -1.95 -5.62
N GLY A 9 1.86 -1.86 -6.60
CA GLY A 9 1.62 -1.13 -7.84
C GLY A 9 0.56 -1.80 -8.72
N SER A 10 0.62 -3.12 -8.87
CA SER A 10 -0.32 -3.85 -9.73
C SER A 10 -1.76 -3.70 -9.25
N ASN A 11 -2.02 -3.88 -7.95
CA ASN A 11 -3.35 -3.69 -7.37
C ASN A 11 -3.81 -2.24 -7.51
N PHE A 12 -2.92 -1.26 -7.33
CA PHE A 12 -3.25 0.15 -7.47
C PHE A 12 -3.73 0.47 -8.89
N VAL A 13 -2.96 0.03 -9.90
CA VAL A 13 -3.26 0.26 -11.32
C VAL A 13 -4.52 -0.50 -11.74
N GLU A 14 -4.64 -1.78 -11.38
CA GLU A 14 -5.80 -2.60 -11.69
C GLU A 14 -7.09 -2.00 -11.12
N GLY A 15 -7.04 -1.53 -9.86
CA GLY A 15 -8.15 -0.85 -9.22
C GLY A 15 -8.55 0.45 -9.90
N TYR A 16 -7.59 1.23 -10.37
CA TYR A 16 -7.86 2.48 -11.07
C TYR A 16 -8.69 2.25 -12.34
N TYR A 17 -8.46 1.13 -13.02
CA TYR A 17 -9.20 0.72 -14.22
C TYR A 17 -10.45 -0.12 -13.95
N ALA A 18 -10.80 -0.41 -12.69
CA ALA A 18 -11.91 -1.31 -12.34
C ALA A 18 -13.32 -0.69 -12.52
N GLY A 19 -13.43 0.52 -13.06
CA GLY A 19 -14.69 1.11 -13.51
C GLY A 19 -15.66 1.60 -12.43
N SER A 20 -15.36 1.44 -11.13
CA SER A 20 -16.16 2.04 -10.05
C SER A 20 -15.32 2.42 -8.83
N ILE A 21 -15.78 3.43 -8.08
CA ILE A 21 -15.14 3.86 -6.83
C ILE A 21 -15.10 2.70 -5.81
N LYS A 22 -16.16 1.89 -5.74
CA LYS A 22 -16.23 0.73 -4.84
C LYS A 22 -15.16 -0.32 -5.16
N GLU A 23 -15.01 -0.68 -6.44
CA GLU A 23 -13.97 -1.61 -6.88
C GLU A 23 -12.59 -1.02 -6.65
N TYR A 24 -12.38 0.27 -6.95
CA TYR A 24 -11.08 0.90 -6.73
C TYR A 24 -10.68 0.88 -5.24
N ILE A 25 -11.60 1.20 -4.33
CA ILE A 25 -11.37 1.08 -2.88
C ILE A 25 -10.98 -0.36 -2.49
N ARG A 26 -11.61 -1.39 -3.08
CA ARG A 26 -11.26 -2.80 -2.82
C ARG A 26 -9.80 -3.08 -3.19
N PHE A 27 -9.39 -2.65 -4.37
CA PHE A 27 -8.00 -2.81 -4.85
C PHE A 27 -6.97 -1.98 -4.07
N LEU A 28 -7.33 -0.78 -3.64
CA LEU A 28 -6.48 0.03 -2.74
C LEU A 28 -6.25 -0.68 -1.41
N ARG A 29 -7.25 -1.39 -0.87
CA ARG A 29 -7.07 -2.22 0.35
C ARG A 29 -6.10 -3.39 0.12
N TYR A 30 -6.08 -4.00 -1.07
CA TYR A 30 -5.06 -5.00 -1.42
C TYR A 30 -3.65 -4.40 -1.52
N SER A 31 -3.53 -3.21 -2.12
CA SER A 31 -2.28 -2.44 -2.16
C SER A 31 -1.78 -2.12 -0.74
N ARG A 32 -2.69 -1.71 0.16
CA ARG A 32 -2.39 -1.39 1.56
C ARG A 32 -1.92 -2.61 2.37
N ARG A 33 -2.54 -3.77 2.14
CA ARG A 33 -2.13 -5.04 2.75
C ARG A 33 -0.72 -5.42 2.31
N SER A 34 -0.44 -5.29 1.01
CA SER A 34 0.89 -5.55 0.45
C SER A 34 1.96 -4.63 1.06
N CYS A 35 1.64 -3.35 1.34
CA CYS A 35 2.54 -2.45 2.07
C CYS A 35 2.85 -2.96 3.50
N ALA A 36 1.85 -3.46 4.22
CA ALA A 36 2.04 -3.97 5.58
C ALA A 36 2.90 -5.25 5.60
N ASP A 37 2.66 -6.15 4.64
CA ASP A 37 3.45 -7.37 4.47
C ASP A 37 4.91 -7.05 4.12
N LEU A 38 5.14 -6.07 3.24
CA LEU A 38 6.49 -5.61 2.90
C LEU A 38 7.19 -4.97 4.11
N GLN A 39 6.47 -4.15 4.89
CA GLN A 39 7.00 -3.55 6.11
C GLN A 39 7.49 -4.61 7.10
N GLU A 40 6.71 -5.66 7.34
CA GLU A 40 7.10 -6.72 8.26
C GLU A 40 8.27 -7.56 7.73
N ARG A 41 8.33 -7.82 6.42
CA ARG A 41 9.48 -8.47 5.79
C ARG A 41 10.75 -7.66 5.98
N VAL A 42 10.70 -6.35 5.75
CA VAL A 42 11.85 -5.46 5.94
C VAL A 42 12.29 -5.46 7.40
N ARG A 43 11.36 -5.30 8.36
CA ARG A 43 11.67 -5.39 9.80
C ARG A 43 12.32 -6.71 10.18
N ARG A 44 11.89 -7.83 9.59
CA ARG A 44 12.48 -9.16 9.83
C ARG A 44 13.91 -9.24 9.31
N VAL A 45 14.21 -8.65 8.16
CA VAL A 45 15.57 -8.58 7.59
C VAL A 45 16.47 -7.74 8.50
N THR A 46 15.96 -6.62 9.03
CA THR A 46 16.66 -5.79 10.02
C THR A 46 17.04 -6.58 11.27
N ARG A 47 16.08 -7.29 11.87
CA ARG A 47 16.31 -8.09 13.09
C ARG A 47 17.37 -9.19 12.90
N LYS A 48 17.62 -9.61 11.66
CA LYS A 48 18.62 -10.64 11.32
C LYS A 48 19.99 -10.06 10.93
N GLY A 49 20.16 -8.73 10.94
CA GLY A 49 21.43 -8.07 10.63
C GLY A 49 21.86 -8.17 9.17
N TYR A 50 20.93 -8.44 8.25
CA TYR A 50 21.25 -8.66 6.83
C TYR A 50 21.50 -7.37 6.02
N SER A 51 21.39 -6.18 6.62
CA SER A 51 21.61 -4.90 5.96
C SER A 51 21.91 -3.79 6.97
N SER A 52 22.54 -2.71 6.50
CA SER A 52 22.84 -1.53 7.31
C SER A 52 21.55 -0.79 7.72
N GLU A 53 21.50 -0.31 8.95
CA GLU A 53 20.34 0.38 9.53
C GLU A 53 19.85 1.55 8.67
N ASP A 54 20.75 2.40 8.16
CA ASP A 54 20.40 3.55 7.30
C ASP A 54 19.64 3.14 6.00
N LYS A 55 19.99 2.00 5.41
CA LYS A 55 19.30 1.50 4.20
C LYS A 55 17.90 0.99 4.54
N ILE A 56 17.78 0.30 5.67
CA ILE A 56 16.52 -0.22 6.19
C ILE A 56 15.57 0.95 6.52
N GLU A 57 16.05 1.97 7.22
CA GLU A 57 15.24 3.13 7.61
C GLU A 57 14.67 3.85 6.39
N LYS A 58 15.49 4.08 5.35
CA LYS A 58 15.03 4.66 4.08
C LYS A 58 13.95 3.83 3.39
N ILE A 59 14.05 2.50 3.45
CA ILE A 59 13.05 1.60 2.89
C ILE A 59 11.76 1.64 3.72
N LEU A 60 11.86 1.56 5.04
CA LEU A 60 10.71 1.61 5.95
C LEU A 60 9.97 2.94 5.83
N ASP A 61 10.68 4.07 5.75
CA ASP A 61 10.10 5.39 5.53
C ASP A 61 9.25 5.44 4.26
N LYS A 62 9.78 4.92 3.14
CA LYS A 62 9.04 4.83 1.87
C LYS A 62 7.79 3.96 1.99
N ILE A 63 7.89 2.79 2.63
CA ILE A 63 6.75 1.88 2.80
C ILE A 63 5.66 2.53 3.65
N ILE A 64 6.04 3.18 4.76
CA ILE A 64 5.11 3.85 5.67
C ILE A 64 4.41 5.01 4.97
N LYS A 65 5.16 5.85 4.24
CA LYS A 65 4.60 6.97 3.47
C LYS A 65 3.64 6.48 2.38
N THR A 66 4.00 5.43 1.64
CA THR A 66 3.11 4.84 0.64
C THR A 66 1.82 4.31 1.28
N GLY A 67 1.92 3.57 2.38
CA GLY A 67 0.76 3.08 3.12
C GLY A 67 -0.16 4.21 3.59
N TYR A 68 0.43 5.29 4.13
CA TYR A 68 -0.30 6.49 4.55
C TYR A 68 -1.05 7.16 3.40
N LEU A 69 -0.41 7.30 2.24
CA LEU A 69 -1.04 7.90 1.05
C LEU A 69 -2.21 7.04 0.55
N ILE A 70 -2.07 5.72 0.57
CA ILE A 70 -3.17 4.80 0.24
C ILE A 70 -4.34 4.97 1.23
N ASP A 71 -4.06 5.04 2.54
CA ASP A 71 -5.09 5.23 3.56
C ASP A 71 -5.85 6.56 3.37
N ARG A 72 -5.13 7.65 3.05
CA ARG A 72 -5.72 8.96 2.74
C ARG A 72 -6.56 8.94 1.47
N LEU A 73 -6.12 8.23 0.44
CA LEU A 73 -6.88 8.08 -0.80
C LEU A 73 -8.17 7.30 -0.57
N ILE A 74 -8.12 6.18 0.16
CA ILE A 74 -9.30 5.40 0.53
C ILE A 74 -10.31 6.29 1.27
N TYR A 75 -9.85 7.04 2.29
CA TYR A 75 -10.71 7.94 3.06
C TYR A 75 -11.40 9.00 2.17
N SER A 76 -10.65 9.61 1.25
CA SER A 76 -11.19 10.58 0.30
C SER A 76 -12.25 9.98 -0.62
N LEU A 77 -11.99 8.79 -1.15
CA LEU A 77 -12.91 8.07 -2.04
C LEU A 77 -14.18 7.61 -1.30
N GLU A 78 -14.06 7.13 -0.06
CA GLU A 78 -15.21 6.78 0.79
C GLU A 78 -16.05 8.01 1.14
N GLY A 79 -15.44 9.18 1.30
CA GLY A 79 -16.14 10.46 1.39
C GLY A 79 -16.93 10.78 0.11
N ARG A 80 -16.29 10.68 -1.05
CA ARG A 80 -16.91 10.96 -2.35
C ARG A 80 -18.05 10.00 -2.68
N LYS A 81 -17.89 8.71 -2.38
CA LYS A 81 -18.91 7.67 -2.59
C LYS A 81 -20.20 8.00 -1.84
N ARG A 82 -20.11 8.45 -0.58
CA ARG A 82 -21.26 8.85 0.25
C ARG A 82 -22.05 10.03 -0.32
N VAL A 83 -21.37 10.94 -1.03
CA VAL A 83 -22.00 12.11 -1.68
C VAL A 83 -22.72 11.71 -2.97
N ILE A 84 -22.25 10.68 -3.68
CA ILE A 84 -22.82 10.24 -4.97
C ILE A 84 -23.99 9.27 -4.76
N GLU A 85 -23.95 8.45 -3.70
CA GLU A 85 -24.96 7.41 -3.42
C GLU A 85 -26.04 7.84 -2.40
N GLY A 86 -25.88 9.00 -1.75
CA GLY A 86 -26.85 9.56 -0.80
C GLY A 86 -27.70 10.65 -1.43
#